data_AF-A0A2P8QI59-F1
#
_entry.id   AF-A0A2P8QI59-F1
#
_cell.length_a   1.000
_cell.length_b   1.000
_cell.length_c   1.000
_cell.angle_alpha   90.00
_cell.angle_beta   90.00
_cell.angle_gamma   90.00
#
_symmetry.space_group_name_H-M   'P 1'
#
loop_
_entity.id
_entity.type
_entity.pdbx_description
1 polymer ?
#
loop_
_entity_poly.entity_id
_entity_poly.type
_entity_poly.pdbx_seq_one_letter_code
_entity_poly.pdbx_strand_id
1 'polypeptide(L)'
;MARNKSATDIDGINQKLEAAGVRLRVVVRNRKLSLRGTLPPRPGSTETKSKQTYLALGLDTTSYGYKMALSEALKIWAALDQNKFDWNDYTEITNWQSCQAWIDRYKKHWFQCKGDSEKNRIYWEREEWQLGLKCLPPEKNLTAELLIEVAQTKPPNTRSRQRLVQILTRLARFADILIDLSPYQGSYSASKVQSRNIPNDEEISTIRSAIANPQWQLVYTRMAIYGLRDHEVWHCQIDSQPPHACQVLLARLVRVRG
;
A
#
# COMPACT_ATOMS: atom_id res chain seq x y z
N MET A 1 -43.46 -24.13 -18.60
CA MET A 1 -42.98 -22.90 -17.95
C MET A 1 -41.54 -22.64 -18.39
N ALA A 2 -41.33 -21.49 -19.01
CA ALA A 2 -40.14 -21.13 -19.76
C ALA A 2 -38.92 -20.89 -18.86
N ARG A 3 -37.79 -21.56 -19.15
CA ARG A 3 -36.46 -21.13 -18.65
C ARG A 3 -36.02 -19.93 -19.49
N ASN A 4 -35.96 -18.77 -18.84
CA ASN A 4 -35.54 -17.51 -19.44
C ASN A 4 -34.16 -17.62 -20.10
N LYS A 5 -34.11 -17.22 -21.38
CA LYS A 5 -32.93 -16.98 -22.20
C LYS A 5 -32.16 -15.76 -21.68
N SER A 6 -30.93 -15.97 -21.21
CA SER A 6 -29.84 -15.00 -21.35
C SER A 6 -28.49 -15.71 -21.43
N ALA A 7 -28.42 -16.81 -22.18
CA ALA A 7 -27.16 -17.45 -22.53
C ALA A 7 -26.52 -16.66 -23.67
N THR A 8 -25.61 -15.74 -23.34
CA THR A 8 -24.66 -15.24 -24.34
C THR A 8 -23.72 -16.41 -24.62
N ASP A 9 -24.05 -17.15 -25.67
CA ASP A 9 -23.33 -18.35 -26.06
C ASP A 9 -21.90 -18.03 -26.50
N ILE A 10 -20.95 -18.89 -26.13
CA ILE A 10 -19.54 -18.74 -26.47
C ILE A 10 -19.34 -18.75 -28.00
N ASP A 11 -20.19 -19.50 -28.70
CA ASP A 11 -20.21 -19.59 -30.16
C ASP A 11 -20.59 -18.25 -30.77
N GLY A 12 -21.59 -17.55 -30.21
CA GLY A 12 -21.98 -16.23 -30.68
C GLY A 12 -20.89 -15.16 -30.50
N ILE A 13 -20.04 -15.29 -29.48
CA ILE A 13 -18.89 -14.40 -29.26
C ILE A 13 -17.77 -14.71 -30.26
N ASN A 14 -17.47 -16.00 -30.46
CA ASN A 14 -16.44 -16.42 -31.40
C ASN A 14 -16.81 -16.07 -32.85
N GLN A 15 -18.09 -16.16 -33.23
CA GLN A 15 -18.59 -15.68 -34.51
C GLN A 15 -18.38 -14.17 -34.70
N LYS A 16 -18.60 -13.36 -33.65
CA LYS A 16 -18.34 -11.91 -33.70
C LYS A 16 -16.86 -11.59 -33.88
N LEU A 17 -15.98 -12.33 -33.20
CA LEU A 17 -14.53 -12.16 -33.34
C LEU A 17 -14.07 -12.54 -34.75
N GLU A 18 -14.58 -13.64 -35.29
CA GLU A 18 -14.29 -14.09 -36.65
C GLU A 18 -14.77 -13.08 -37.70
N ALA A 19 -16.00 -12.56 -37.55
CA ALA A 19 -16.53 -11.50 -38.42
C ALA A 19 -15.70 -10.20 -38.36
N ALA A 20 -15.04 -9.93 -37.24
CA ALA A 20 -14.13 -8.80 -37.06
C ALA A 20 -12.67 -9.10 -37.52
N GLY A 21 -12.40 -10.29 -38.08
CA GLY A 21 -11.07 -10.69 -38.54
C GLY A 21 -10.08 -11.03 -37.41
N VAL A 22 -10.56 -11.19 -36.18
CA VAL A 22 -9.72 -11.49 -35.01
C VAL A 22 -9.40 -12.98 -34.97
N ARG A 23 -8.10 -13.34 -34.93
CA ARG A 23 -7.65 -14.74 -34.88
C ARG A 23 -7.51 -15.29 -33.46
N LEU A 24 -8.26 -14.73 -32.51
CA LEU A 24 -8.36 -15.18 -31.12
C LEU A 24 -9.75 -15.76 -30.89
N ARG A 25 -9.84 -16.81 -30.05
CA ARG A 25 -11.11 -17.42 -29.65
C ARG A 25 -11.27 -17.40 -28.14
N VAL A 26 -12.46 -17.08 -27.65
CA VAL A 26 -12.83 -17.23 -26.25
C VAL A 26 -13.15 -18.70 -25.99
N VAL A 27 -12.57 -19.25 -24.93
CA VAL A 27 -12.78 -20.62 -24.45
C VAL A 27 -13.06 -20.62 -22.95
N VAL A 28 -13.81 -21.60 -22.45
CA VAL A 28 -13.96 -21.83 -21.01
C VAL A 28 -12.92 -22.84 -20.56
N ARG A 29 -12.11 -22.49 -19.56
CA ARG A 29 -11.19 -23.39 -18.87
C ARG A 29 -11.40 -23.26 -17.37
N ASN A 30 -11.55 -24.38 -16.67
CA ASN A 30 -11.72 -24.41 -15.21
C ASN A 30 -12.80 -23.42 -14.69
N ARG A 31 -13.96 -23.36 -15.36
CA ARG A 31 -15.08 -22.43 -15.07
C ARG A 31 -14.78 -20.94 -15.26
N LYS A 32 -13.61 -20.58 -15.77
CA LYS A 32 -13.19 -19.21 -16.12
C LYS A 32 -13.05 -19.06 -17.63
N LEU A 33 -13.09 -17.82 -18.12
CA LEU A 33 -12.88 -17.48 -19.53
C LEU A 33 -11.38 -17.29 -19.82
N SER A 34 -10.96 -17.76 -20.99
CA SER A 34 -9.59 -17.62 -21.50
C SER A 34 -9.64 -17.34 -23.00
N LEU A 35 -8.59 -16.73 -23.54
CA LEU A 35 -8.37 -16.60 -24.98
C LEU A 35 -7.44 -17.70 -25.46
N ARG A 36 -7.70 -18.24 -26.64
CA ARG A 36 -6.82 -19.15 -27.36
C ARG A 36 -6.44 -18.50 -28.67
N GLY A 37 -5.14 -18.46 -28.97
CA GLY A 37 -4.63 -17.93 -30.23
C GLY A 37 -3.12 -18.00 -30.31
N THR A 38 -2.58 -17.60 -31.45
CA THR A 38 -1.12 -17.50 -31.65
C THR A 38 -0.62 -16.22 -30.98
N LEU A 39 0.14 -16.38 -29.91
CA LEU A 39 0.73 -15.28 -29.15
C LEU A 39 2.26 -15.35 -29.23
N PRO A 40 2.98 -14.23 -29.06
CA PRO A 40 4.44 -14.24 -28.97
C PRO A 40 4.91 -15.12 -27.81
N PRO A 41 6.17 -15.59 -27.81
CA PRO A 41 6.69 -16.39 -26.71
C PRO A 41 6.61 -15.62 -25.38
N ARG A 42 6.36 -16.34 -24.28
CA ARG A 42 6.33 -15.73 -22.95
C ARG A 42 7.72 -15.26 -22.54
N PRO A 43 7.86 -14.11 -21.86
CA PRO A 43 9.13 -13.67 -21.29
C PRO A 43 9.71 -14.76 -20.39
N GLY A 44 10.97 -15.15 -20.60
CA GLY A 44 11.66 -16.19 -19.83
C GLY A 44 11.36 -17.64 -20.26
N SER A 45 10.57 -17.86 -21.32
CA SER A 45 10.40 -19.18 -21.92
C SER A 45 11.61 -19.56 -22.79
N THR A 46 11.91 -20.86 -22.89
CA THR A 46 12.86 -21.41 -23.88
C THR A 46 12.35 -21.32 -25.32
N GLU A 47 11.07 -20.99 -25.51
CA GLU A 47 10.43 -20.87 -26.81
C GLU A 47 10.81 -19.54 -27.47
N THR A 48 11.29 -19.60 -28.71
CA THR A 48 11.72 -18.41 -29.48
C THR A 48 10.70 -17.96 -30.54
N LYS A 49 9.65 -18.75 -30.79
CA LYS A 49 8.66 -18.50 -31.84
C LYS A 49 7.26 -18.36 -31.26
N SER A 50 6.44 -17.55 -31.92
CA SER A 50 5.01 -17.44 -31.61
C SER A 50 4.31 -18.80 -31.78
N LYS A 51 3.47 -19.17 -30.83
CA LYS A 51 2.77 -20.46 -30.81
C LYS A 51 1.34 -20.27 -30.35
N GLN A 52 0.45 -21.17 -30.78
CA GLN A 52 -0.89 -21.23 -30.20
C GLN A 52 -0.80 -21.56 -28.72
N THR A 53 -1.33 -20.67 -27.89
CA THR A 53 -1.37 -20.83 -26.44
C THR A 53 -2.66 -20.25 -25.88
N TYR A 54 -2.83 -20.42 -24.56
CA TYR A 54 -3.95 -19.87 -23.82
C TYR A 54 -3.51 -18.67 -22.98
N LEU A 55 -4.38 -17.67 -22.93
CA LEU A 55 -4.26 -16.51 -22.07
C LEU A 55 -5.50 -16.46 -21.17
N ALA A 56 -5.30 -16.60 -19.86
CA ALA A 56 -6.40 -16.53 -18.91
C ALA A 56 -6.85 -15.09 -18.74
N LEU A 57 -8.17 -14.85 -18.70
CA LEU A 57 -8.74 -13.51 -18.50
C LEU A 57 -9.18 -13.27 -17.04
N GLY A 58 -9.19 -14.30 -16.19
CA GLY A 58 -9.71 -14.23 -14.81
C GLY A 58 -11.24 -14.06 -14.69
N LEU A 59 -11.94 -13.90 -15.81
CA LEU A 59 -13.38 -13.62 -15.87
C LEU A 59 -14.22 -14.89 -15.63
N ASP A 60 -15.33 -14.74 -14.90
CA ASP A 60 -16.32 -15.80 -14.72
C ASP A 60 -17.20 -16.01 -15.96
N THR A 61 -17.82 -17.18 -16.04
CA THR A 61 -18.78 -17.57 -17.10
C THR A 61 -20.15 -16.90 -16.93
N THR A 62 -20.17 -15.59 -16.70
CA THR A 62 -21.36 -14.76 -16.57
C THR A 62 -21.61 -13.94 -17.84
N SER A 63 -22.83 -13.46 -18.06
CA SER A 63 -23.17 -12.59 -19.20
C SER A 63 -22.29 -11.33 -19.28
N TYR A 64 -21.90 -10.78 -18.12
CA TYR A 64 -20.92 -9.70 -18.01
C TYR A 64 -19.51 -10.16 -18.40
N GLY A 65 -19.04 -11.29 -17.86
CA GLY A 65 -17.74 -11.86 -18.19
C GLY A 65 -17.57 -12.12 -19.69
N TYR A 66 -18.62 -12.59 -20.36
CA TYR A 66 -18.65 -12.78 -21.81
C TYR A 66 -18.52 -11.47 -22.62
N LYS A 67 -19.19 -10.40 -22.20
CA LYS A 67 -19.06 -9.07 -22.83
C LYS A 67 -17.64 -8.52 -22.65
N MET A 68 -17.09 -8.66 -21.45
CA MET A 68 -15.73 -8.24 -21.14
C MET A 68 -14.71 -9.05 -21.93
N ALA A 69 -14.88 -10.36 -22.05
CA ALA A 69 -13.99 -11.22 -22.82
C ALA A 69 -13.95 -10.84 -24.31
N LEU A 70 -15.09 -10.46 -24.91
CA LEU A 70 -15.14 -9.93 -26.27
C LEU A 70 -14.33 -8.63 -26.40
N SER A 71 -14.53 -7.69 -25.48
CA SER A 71 -13.78 -6.42 -25.45
C SER A 71 -12.27 -6.64 -25.31
N GLU A 72 -11.86 -7.49 -24.36
CA GLU A 72 -10.44 -7.80 -24.15
C GLU A 72 -9.81 -8.51 -25.34
N ALA A 73 -10.52 -9.44 -25.99
CA ALA A 73 -10.05 -10.08 -27.21
C ALA A 73 -9.75 -9.08 -28.34
N LEU A 74 -10.63 -8.08 -28.53
CA LEU A 74 -10.41 -7.02 -29.53
C LEU A 74 -9.20 -6.15 -29.19
N LYS A 75 -9.03 -5.76 -27.92
CA LYS A 75 -7.88 -4.96 -27.45
C LYS A 75 -6.56 -5.71 -27.64
N ILE A 76 -6.51 -6.98 -27.22
CA ILE A 76 -5.34 -7.83 -27.35
C ILE A 76 -4.99 -8.04 -28.83
N TRP A 77 -6.00 -8.27 -29.67
CA TRP A 77 -5.79 -8.40 -31.10
C TRP A 77 -5.19 -7.13 -31.73
N ALA A 78 -5.71 -5.95 -31.38
CA ALA A 78 -5.15 -4.68 -31.83
C ALA A 78 -3.69 -4.48 -31.37
N ALA A 79 -3.36 -4.91 -30.14
CA ALA A 79 -1.99 -4.86 -29.64
C ALA A 79 -1.05 -5.83 -30.38
N LEU A 80 -1.52 -7.03 -30.71
CA LEU A 80 -0.78 -8.01 -31.51
C LEU A 80 -0.53 -7.50 -32.93
N ASP A 81 -1.56 -6.93 -33.57
CA ASP A 81 -1.46 -6.36 -34.92
C ASP A 81 -0.45 -5.22 -34.99
N GLN A 82 -0.38 -4.39 -33.94
CA GLN A 82 0.60 -3.30 -33.81
C GLN A 82 1.99 -3.76 -33.33
N ASN A 83 2.23 -5.05 -33.09
CA ASN A 83 3.43 -5.59 -32.43
C ASN A 83 3.75 -4.93 -31.07
N LYS A 84 2.73 -4.47 -30.36
CA LYS A 84 2.83 -3.83 -29.03
C LYS A 84 2.31 -4.71 -27.90
N PHE A 85 1.97 -5.96 -28.20
CA PHE A 85 1.50 -6.89 -27.17
C PHE A 85 2.63 -7.17 -26.16
N ASP A 86 2.36 -6.89 -24.90
CA ASP A 86 3.20 -7.28 -23.77
C ASP A 86 2.46 -8.32 -22.93
N TRP A 87 3.13 -9.43 -22.62
CA TRP A 87 2.59 -10.45 -21.71
C TRP A 87 2.39 -9.91 -20.30
N ASN A 88 3.16 -8.89 -19.87
CA ASN A 88 3.04 -8.30 -18.53
C ASN A 88 1.66 -7.68 -18.26
N ASP A 89 0.92 -7.30 -19.31
CA ASP A 89 -0.43 -6.73 -19.18
C ASP A 89 -1.50 -7.80 -18.85
N TYR A 90 -1.20 -9.08 -19.11
CA TYR A 90 -2.19 -10.17 -19.08
C TYR A 90 -1.70 -11.46 -18.41
N THR A 91 -0.47 -11.49 -17.90
CA THR A 91 -0.10 -12.47 -16.90
C THR A 91 -1.06 -12.31 -15.73
N GLU A 92 -1.86 -13.35 -15.45
CA GLU A 92 -2.40 -13.57 -14.11
C GLU A 92 -1.33 -13.12 -13.14
N ILE A 93 -1.67 -12.20 -12.23
CA ILE A 93 -0.78 -11.59 -11.23
C ILE A 93 -0.08 -12.72 -10.45
N THR A 94 0.96 -13.27 -11.04
CA THR A 94 2.09 -13.90 -10.41
C THR A 94 3.09 -12.77 -10.42
N ASN A 95 2.95 -11.92 -9.40
CA ASN A 95 3.84 -10.83 -9.09
C ASN A 95 5.26 -11.35 -8.88
N TRP A 96 5.95 -11.68 -9.97
CA TRP A 96 7.41 -11.76 -10.01
C TRP A 96 8.01 -10.36 -10.26
N GLN A 97 7.27 -9.32 -9.87
CA GLN A 97 7.85 -8.01 -9.69
C GLN A 97 8.40 -7.95 -8.27
N SER A 98 9.64 -7.48 -8.21
CA SER A 98 10.36 -7.36 -6.96
C SER A 98 9.61 -6.42 -6.00
N CYS A 99 9.82 -6.59 -4.69
CA CYS A 99 9.22 -5.73 -3.69
C CYS A 99 9.56 -4.26 -3.96
N GLN A 100 10.78 -3.99 -4.44
CA GLN A 100 11.21 -2.64 -4.79
C GLN A 100 10.33 -2.02 -5.88
N ALA A 101 10.05 -2.76 -6.96
CA ALA A 101 9.18 -2.27 -8.04
C ALA A 101 7.77 -1.93 -7.54
N TRP A 102 7.22 -2.76 -6.65
CA TRP A 102 5.92 -2.50 -6.03
C TRP A 102 5.93 -1.31 -5.08
N ILE A 103 6.99 -1.15 -4.29
CA ILE A 103 7.18 -0.02 -3.39
C ILE A 103 7.25 1.29 -4.19
N ASP A 104 7.97 1.32 -5.30
CA ASP A 104 8.12 2.53 -6.12
C ASP A 104 6.78 2.93 -6.77
N ARG A 105 6.01 1.96 -7.25
CA ARG A 105 4.65 2.19 -7.76
C ARG A 105 3.71 2.70 -6.67
N TYR A 106 3.73 2.06 -5.50
CA TYR A 106 2.92 2.46 -4.36
C TYR A 106 3.28 3.87 -3.89
N LYS A 107 4.57 4.20 -3.84
CA LYS A 107 5.06 5.56 -3.53
C LYS A 107 4.51 6.59 -4.49
N LYS A 108 4.63 6.35 -5.80
CA LYS A 108 4.11 7.26 -6.82
C LYS A 108 2.60 7.46 -6.66
N HIS A 109 1.84 6.38 -6.49
CA HIS A 109 0.40 6.44 -6.28
C HIS A 109 0.02 7.22 -5.00
N TRP A 110 0.72 6.97 -3.90
CA TRP A 110 0.45 7.64 -2.63
C TRP A 110 0.64 9.15 -2.72
N PHE A 111 1.73 9.62 -3.35
CA PHE A 111 1.97 11.05 -3.56
C PHE A 111 1.00 11.68 -4.56
N GLN A 112 0.53 10.94 -5.56
CA GLN A 112 -0.54 11.42 -6.45
C GLN A 112 -1.85 11.66 -5.68
N CYS A 113 -2.20 10.78 -4.74
CA CYS A 113 -3.43 10.92 -3.95
C CYS A 113 -3.32 11.96 -2.82
N LYS A 114 -2.16 12.10 -2.18
CA LYS A 114 -1.97 12.98 -1.01
C LYS A 114 -1.34 14.34 -1.33
N GLY A 115 -0.77 14.48 -2.51
CA GLY A 115 0.03 15.64 -2.93
C GLY A 115 1.48 15.56 -2.44
N ASP A 116 2.40 16.07 -3.26
CA ASP A 116 3.84 16.07 -2.97
C ASP A 116 4.27 17.34 -2.22
N SER A 117 3.89 17.40 -0.93
CA SER A 117 4.33 18.45 -0.02
C SER A 117 5.47 17.97 0.88
N GLU A 118 6.30 18.89 1.39
CA GLU A 118 7.38 18.55 2.33
C GLU A 118 6.88 17.78 3.56
N LYS A 119 5.72 18.18 4.11
CA LYS A 119 5.05 17.47 5.20
C LYS A 119 4.76 16.01 4.84
N ASN A 120 4.26 15.77 3.62
CA ASN A 120 3.93 14.44 3.15
C ASN A 120 5.17 13.60 2.83
N ARG A 121 6.27 14.20 2.36
CA ARG A 121 7.56 13.51 2.20
C ARG A 121 8.12 13.03 3.53
N ILE A 122 8.09 13.88 4.55
CA ILE A 122 8.50 13.52 5.92
C ILE A 122 7.60 12.40 6.46
N TYR A 123 6.28 12.52 6.27
CA TYR A 123 5.33 11.50 6.69
C TYR A 123 5.60 10.16 5.99
N TRP A 124 5.78 10.17 4.66
CA TRP A 124 6.10 8.97 3.89
C TRP A 124 7.34 8.27 4.44
N GLU A 125 8.43 9.01 4.60
CA GLU A 125 9.68 8.47 5.10
C GLU A 125 9.51 7.85 6.50
N ARG A 126 8.88 8.57 7.42
CA ARG A 126 8.74 8.13 8.81
C ARG A 126 7.71 7.03 9.00
N GLU A 127 6.54 7.16 8.39
CA GLU A 127 5.35 6.37 8.72
C GLU A 127 5.05 5.24 7.74
N GLU A 128 5.48 5.35 6.48
CA GLU A 128 5.30 4.29 5.47
C GLU A 128 6.59 3.48 5.31
N TRP A 129 7.72 4.17 5.07
CA TRP A 129 8.99 3.52 4.79
C TRP A 129 9.61 2.89 6.04
N GLN A 130 9.98 3.69 7.05
CA GLN A 130 10.72 3.19 8.22
C GLN A 130 9.91 2.21 9.08
N LEU A 131 8.58 2.37 9.17
CA LEU A 131 7.71 1.51 9.98
C LEU A 131 7.27 0.22 9.28
N GLY A 132 7.46 0.09 7.97
CA GLY A 132 6.91 -1.04 7.23
C GLY A 132 7.68 -1.44 5.98
N LEU A 133 7.65 -0.59 4.95
CA LEU A 133 8.12 -0.98 3.61
C LEU A 133 9.61 -1.33 3.57
N LYS A 134 10.44 -0.72 4.43
CA LYS A 134 11.88 -1.03 4.56
C LYS A 134 12.15 -2.49 4.98
N CYS A 135 11.20 -3.14 5.63
CA CYS A 135 11.35 -4.54 6.05
C CYS A 135 11.17 -5.53 4.90
N LEU A 136 10.71 -5.09 3.73
CA LEU A 136 10.57 -5.94 2.55
C LEU A 136 11.93 -6.12 1.86
N PRO A 137 12.32 -7.36 1.52
CA PRO A 137 13.54 -7.60 0.74
C PRO A 137 13.36 -7.10 -0.70
N PRO A 138 14.18 -6.14 -1.17
CA PRO A 138 13.90 -5.39 -2.40
C PRO A 138 13.85 -6.27 -3.65
N GLU A 139 14.72 -7.27 -3.73
CA GLU A 139 14.89 -8.15 -4.90
C GLU A 139 13.91 -9.34 -4.93
N LYS A 140 13.29 -9.68 -3.80
CA LYS A 140 12.33 -10.80 -3.77
C LYS A 140 10.99 -10.35 -4.35
N ASN A 141 10.30 -11.32 -4.93
CA ASN A 141 8.99 -11.12 -5.49
C ASN A 141 7.93 -10.90 -4.41
N LEU A 142 7.04 -9.94 -4.63
CA LEU A 142 6.00 -9.60 -3.66
C LEU A 142 4.87 -10.64 -3.71
N THR A 143 4.90 -11.61 -2.80
CA THR A 143 3.87 -12.65 -2.67
C THR A 143 3.14 -12.61 -1.33
N ALA A 144 2.01 -13.30 -1.25
CA ALA A 144 1.24 -13.43 -0.02
C ALA A 144 2.06 -14.05 1.12
N GLU A 145 2.84 -15.09 0.80
CA GLU A 145 3.70 -15.81 1.75
C GLU A 145 4.80 -14.89 2.30
N LEU A 146 5.42 -14.09 1.43
CA LEU A 146 6.45 -13.14 1.85
C LEU A 146 5.88 -12.07 2.80
N LEU A 147 4.67 -11.57 2.53
CA LEU A 147 4.01 -10.60 3.40
C LEU A 147 3.74 -11.17 4.80
N ILE A 148 3.34 -12.44 4.88
CA ILE A 148 3.16 -13.16 6.15
C ILE A 148 4.50 -13.31 6.87
N GLU A 149 5.55 -13.74 6.18
CA GLU A 149 6.91 -13.88 6.74
C GLU A 149 7.38 -12.56 7.35
N VAL A 150 7.27 -11.47 6.59
CA VAL A 150 7.70 -10.13 7.01
C VAL A 150 6.88 -9.64 8.20
N ALA A 151 5.56 -9.87 8.22
CA ALA A 151 4.70 -9.50 9.35
C ALA A 151 5.11 -10.17 10.68
N GLN A 152 5.73 -11.36 10.61
CA GLN A 152 6.16 -12.13 11.77
C GLN A 152 7.56 -11.74 12.28
N THR A 153 8.32 -10.94 11.54
CA THR A 153 9.67 -10.47 11.96
C THR A 153 9.65 -9.62 13.22
N LYS A 154 8.50 -9.04 13.57
CA LYS A 154 8.32 -8.24 14.78
C LYS A 154 7.65 -9.07 15.89
N PRO A 155 8.02 -8.85 17.16
CA PRO A 155 7.42 -9.57 18.28
C PRO A 155 5.90 -9.40 18.32
N PRO A 156 5.14 -10.46 18.65
CA PRO A 156 3.68 -10.42 18.72
C PRO A 156 3.19 -9.36 19.73
N ASN A 157 2.00 -8.82 19.49
CA ASN A 157 1.32 -7.84 20.37
C ASN A 157 2.09 -6.54 20.62
N THR A 158 2.98 -6.11 19.72
CA THR A 158 3.68 -4.83 19.80
C THR A 158 3.08 -3.76 18.89
N ARG A 159 3.20 -2.48 19.28
CA ARG A 159 2.83 -1.34 18.42
C ARG A 159 3.55 -1.39 17.07
N SER A 160 4.82 -1.76 17.07
CA SER A 160 5.63 -1.87 15.84
C SER A 160 5.09 -2.93 14.88
N ARG A 161 4.69 -4.10 15.40
CA ARG A 161 4.05 -5.16 14.58
C ARG A 161 2.69 -4.71 14.05
N GLN A 162 1.88 -4.04 14.88
CA GLN A 162 0.61 -3.48 14.43
C GLN A 162 0.79 -2.51 13.26
N ARG A 163 1.75 -1.57 13.36
CA ARG A 163 2.03 -0.61 12.28
C ARG A 163 2.55 -1.29 11.02
N LEU A 164 3.48 -2.24 11.16
CA LEU A 164 3.99 -3.04 10.05
C LEU A 164 2.84 -3.73 9.29
N VAL A 165 1.97 -4.45 9.99
CA VAL A 165 0.83 -5.16 9.39
C VAL A 165 -0.14 -4.21 8.68
N GLN A 166 -0.42 -3.04 9.25
CA GLN A 166 -1.26 -2.02 8.60
C GLN A 166 -0.65 -1.50 7.29
N ILE A 167 0.67 -1.30 7.24
CA ILE A 167 1.37 -0.85 6.04
C ILE A 167 1.37 -1.97 4.99
N LEU A 168 1.74 -3.20 5.37
CA LEU A 168 1.73 -4.36 4.47
C LEU A 168 0.34 -4.64 3.90
N THR A 169 -0.72 -4.48 4.71
CA THR A 169 -2.11 -4.66 4.25
C THR A 169 -2.48 -3.63 3.17
N ARG A 170 -2.03 -2.37 3.32
CA ARG A 170 -2.27 -1.33 2.31
C ARG A 170 -1.51 -1.61 1.03
N LEU A 171 -0.25 -2.05 1.13
CA LEU A 171 0.54 -2.46 -0.03
C LEU A 171 -0.09 -3.67 -0.73
N ALA A 172 -0.55 -4.68 0.00
CA ALA A 172 -1.21 -5.86 -0.54
C ALA A 172 -2.49 -5.49 -1.32
N ARG A 173 -3.32 -4.61 -0.75
CA ARG A 173 -4.52 -4.08 -1.44
C ARG A 173 -4.16 -3.29 -2.70
N PHE A 174 -3.09 -2.49 -2.66
CA PHE A 174 -2.62 -1.76 -3.83
C PHE A 174 -2.09 -2.69 -4.93
N ALA A 175 -1.42 -3.78 -4.55
CA ALA A 175 -0.89 -4.79 -5.45
C ALA A 175 -1.91 -5.86 -5.88
N ASP A 176 -3.17 -5.70 -5.47
CA ASP A 176 -4.28 -6.64 -5.68
C ASP A 176 -3.96 -8.09 -5.23
N ILE A 177 -3.19 -8.21 -4.14
CA ILE A 177 -2.85 -9.50 -3.52
C ILE A 177 -3.94 -9.84 -2.52
N LEU A 178 -4.69 -10.91 -2.79
CA LEU A 178 -5.76 -11.40 -1.91
C LEU A 178 -5.16 -12.08 -0.67
N ILE A 179 -5.04 -11.33 0.43
CA ILE A 179 -4.52 -11.84 1.71
C ILE A 179 -5.14 -11.13 2.90
N ASP A 180 -5.42 -11.88 3.98
CA ASP A 180 -5.77 -11.32 5.27
C ASP A 180 -4.58 -11.37 6.23
N LEU A 181 -4.02 -10.20 6.55
CA LEU A 181 -2.93 -10.05 7.52
C LEU A 181 -3.42 -9.73 8.95
N SER A 182 -4.74 -9.56 9.14
CA SER A 182 -5.32 -9.21 10.45
C SER A 182 -4.91 -10.16 11.59
N PRO A 183 -4.77 -11.49 11.39
CA PRO A 183 -4.34 -12.39 12.48
C PRO A 183 -2.93 -12.09 12.99
N TYR A 184 -2.08 -11.49 12.15
CA TYR A 184 -0.69 -11.19 12.50
C TYR A 184 -0.51 -9.82 13.15
N GLN A 185 -1.56 -8.99 13.21
CA GLN A 185 -1.49 -7.64 13.79
C GLN A 185 -1.27 -7.66 15.31
N GLY A 186 -1.86 -8.64 15.99
CA GLY A 186 -1.86 -8.77 17.45
C GLY A 186 -2.91 -7.88 18.15
N SER A 187 -3.03 -8.07 19.46
CA SER A 187 -4.02 -7.43 20.35
C SER A 187 -3.46 -6.21 21.12
N TYR A 188 -2.51 -5.49 20.52
CA TYR A 188 -1.95 -4.29 21.14
C TYR A 188 -3.04 -3.23 21.31
N SER A 189 -3.30 -2.86 22.56
CA SER A 189 -4.18 -1.77 22.94
C SER A 189 -3.37 -0.76 23.72
N ALA A 190 -3.60 0.54 23.48
CA ALA A 190 -3.01 1.60 24.28
C ALA A 190 -3.35 1.45 25.79
N SER A 191 -4.47 0.80 26.11
CA SER A 191 -4.89 0.49 27.49
C SER A 191 -4.08 -0.62 28.19
N LYS A 192 -3.25 -1.38 27.46
CA LYS A 192 -2.33 -2.39 28.03
C LYS A 192 -0.91 -1.84 28.24
N VAL A 193 -0.65 -0.59 27.85
CA VAL A 193 0.60 0.10 28.19
C VAL A 193 0.57 0.36 29.69
N GLN A 194 1.65 0.00 30.40
CA GLN A 194 1.81 0.31 31.83
C GLN A 194 1.38 1.75 32.09
N SER A 195 0.59 1.97 33.15
CA SER A 195 0.24 3.31 33.60
C SER A 195 1.53 4.12 33.73
N ARG A 196 1.67 5.17 32.91
CA ARG A 196 2.80 6.09 33.07
C ARG A 196 2.69 6.67 34.47
N ASN A 197 3.77 6.59 35.24
CA ASN A 197 3.84 7.28 36.52
C ASN A 197 3.78 8.78 36.21
N ILE A 198 2.73 9.46 36.67
CA ILE A 198 2.55 10.90 36.50
C ILE A 198 3.02 11.53 37.81
N PRO A 199 4.10 12.33 37.79
CA PRO A 199 4.63 12.92 39.01
C PRO A 199 3.65 13.94 39.59
N ASN A 200 3.62 14.04 40.92
CA ASN A 200 2.88 15.08 41.63
C ASN A 200 3.64 16.43 41.65
N ASP A 201 3.00 17.49 42.14
CA ASP A 201 3.58 18.84 42.15
C ASP A 201 4.89 18.95 42.96
N GLU A 202 5.02 18.20 44.06
CA GLU A 202 6.23 18.19 44.89
C GLU A 202 7.39 17.49 44.16
N GLU A 203 7.11 16.39 43.48
CA GLU A 203 8.06 15.66 42.65
C GLU A 203 8.52 16.52 41.47
N ILE A 204 7.59 17.21 40.80
CA ILE A 204 7.89 18.16 39.72
C ILE A 204 8.84 19.27 40.21
N SER A 205 8.54 19.86 41.37
CA SER A 205 9.36 20.92 41.97
C SER A 205 10.77 20.41 42.34
N THR A 206 10.86 19.19 42.88
CA THR A 206 12.13 18.55 43.23
C THR A 206 12.98 18.29 42.00
N ILE A 207 12.39 17.74 40.94
CA ILE A 207 13.07 17.49 39.66
C ILE A 207 13.59 18.80 39.07
N ARG A 208 12.76 19.86 39.06
CA ARG A 208 13.16 21.19 38.57
C ARG A 208 14.42 21.67 39.30
N SER A 209 14.42 21.60 40.64
CA SER A 209 15.53 22.08 41.47
C SER A 209 16.82 21.27 41.28
N ALA A 210 16.72 19.99 40.90
CA ALA A 210 17.86 19.13 40.63
C ALA A 210 18.56 19.40 39.28
N ILE A 211 17.90 20.09 38.34
CA ILE A 211 18.48 20.43 37.03
C ILE A 211 19.56 21.51 37.23
N ALA A 212 20.82 21.18 36.96
CA ALA A 212 21.94 22.10 37.21
C ALA A 212 21.93 23.36 36.33
N ASN A 213 21.47 23.26 35.07
CA ASN A 213 21.48 24.38 34.13
C ASN A 213 20.20 25.23 34.27
N PRO A 214 20.31 26.53 34.62
CA PRO A 214 19.15 27.41 34.80
C PRO A 214 18.25 27.54 33.56
N GLN A 215 18.82 27.45 32.35
CA GLN A 215 18.04 27.49 31.11
C GLN A 215 17.18 26.24 30.96
N TRP A 216 17.70 25.06 31.33
CA TRP A 216 16.92 23.83 31.33
C TRP A 216 15.87 23.79 32.45
N GLN A 217 16.13 24.44 33.58
CA GLN A 217 15.10 24.65 34.61
C GLN A 217 13.92 25.44 34.04
N LEU A 218 14.18 26.52 33.28
CA LEU A 218 13.13 27.32 32.64
C LEU A 218 12.33 26.52 31.61
N VAL A 219 13.00 25.73 30.77
CA VAL A 219 12.35 24.83 29.80
C VAL A 219 11.43 23.84 30.51
N TYR A 220 11.94 23.13 31.52
CA TYR A 220 11.16 22.19 32.31
C TYR A 220 9.96 22.86 33.00
N THR A 221 10.18 24.04 33.59
CA THR A 221 9.13 24.82 34.26
C THR A 221 8.00 25.19 33.28
N ARG A 222 8.34 25.65 32.07
CA ARG A 222 7.35 26.00 31.05
C ARG A 222 6.54 24.79 30.60
N MET A 223 7.17 23.63 30.44
CA MET A 223 6.49 22.39 30.10
C MET A 223 5.52 21.96 31.21
N ALA A 224 5.95 22.02 32.48
CA ALA A 224 5.13 21.62 33.62
C ALA A 224 3.92 22.54 33.84
N ILE A 225 4.09 23.86 33.75
CA ILE A 225 3.02 24.83 34.01
C ILE A 225 1.99 24.88 32.87
N TYR A 226 2.45 24.86 31.61
CA TYR A 226 1.56 25.06 30.45
C TYR A 226 1.25 23.79 29.67
N GLY A 227 1.76 22.62 30.10
CA GLY A 227 1.52 21.35 29.43
C GLY A 227 2.10 21.24 28.02
N LEU A 228 3.21 21.93 27.75
CA LEU A 228 3.83 22.00 26.43
C LEU A 228 4.52 20.69 26.06
N ARG A 229 4.37 20.25 24.80
CA ARG A 229 5.20 19.17 24.24
C ARG A 229 6.65 19.61 24.11
N ASP A 230 7.56 18.64 24.06
CA ASP A 230 9.02 18.84 23.99
C ASP A 230 9.48 19.83 22.90
N HIS A 231 8.74 19.92 21.79
CA HIS A 231 9.04 20.85 20.69
C HIS A 231 8.27 22.18 20.78
N GLU A 232 7.15 22.23 21.51
CA GLU A 232 6.32 23.42 21.66
C GLU A 232 6.98 24.44 22.61
N VAL A 233 7.77 23.98 23.60
CA VAL A 233 8.48 24.86 24.56
C VAL A 233 9.47 25.83 23.89
N TRP A 234 9.96 25.49 22.70
CA TRP A 234 10.86 26.34 21.90
C TRP A 234 10.10 27.32 20.99
N HIS A 235 8.79 27.11 20.83
CA HIS A 235 7.93 27.83 19.91
C HIS A 235 6.67 28.34 20.63
N CYS A 236 6.84 28.86 21.84
CA CYS A 236 5.76 29.44 22.62
C CYS A 236 6.08 30.88 23.03
N GLN A 237 5.03 31.69 23.14
CA GLN A 237 5.09 33.02 23.72
C GLN A 237 4.23 33.05 24.99
N ILE A 238 4.77 33.61 26.06
CA ILE A 238 4.05 33.80 27.33
C ILE A 238 3.74 35.28 27.46
N ASP A 239 2.48 35.61 27.73
CA ASP A 239 2.07 36.99 27.92
C ASP A 239 2.78 37.60 29.14
N SER A 240 3.26 38.83 28.96
CA SER A 240 3.83 39.65 30.03
C SER A 240 2.79 40.05 31.07
N GLN A 241 1.50 40.08 30.70
CA GLN A 241 0.42 40.48 31.58
C GLN A 241 -0.32 39.25 32.16
N PRO A 242 -0.82 39.33 33.40
CA PRO A 242 -1.72 38.33 33.95
C PRO A 242 -2.93 38.10 33.02
N PRO A 243 -3.35 36.84 32.79
CA PRO A 243 -2.99 35.62 33.52
C PRO A 243 -1.72 34.90 33.00
N HIS A 244 -0.83 35.57 32.26
CA HIS A 244 0.38 35.00 31.66
C HIS A 244 0.06 33.85 30.70
N ALA A 245 -0.93 34.05 29.83
CA ALA A 245 -1.34 33.02 28.88
C ALA A 245 -0.17 32.60 27.97
N CYS A 246 -0.02 31.29 27.78
CA CYS A 246 0.97 30.72 26.86
C CYS A 246 0.31 30.40 25.52
N GLN A 247 0.87 30.92 24.43
CA GLN A 247 0.43 30.64 23.07
C GLN A 247 1.52 29.89 22.31
N VAL A 248 1.19 28.72 21.76
CA VAL A 248 2.08 27.99 20.86
C VAL A 248 2.03 28.65 19.49
N LEU A 249 3.17 29.18 19.05
CA LEU A 249 3.33 29.74 17.73
C LEU A 249 3.37 28.57 16.74
N LEU A 250 2.48 28.58 15.74
CA LEU A 250 2.47 27.59 14.66
C LEU A 250 3.83 27.60 13.97
N ALA A 251 4.70 26.65 14.34
CA ALA A 251 6.02 26.50 13.75
C ALA A 251 5.86 26.15 12.26
N ARG A 252 6.02 27.12 11.36
CA ARG A 252 6.55 26.81 10.03
C ARG A 252 7.95 26.29 10.28
N LEU A 253 8.14 24.97 10.11
CA LEU A 253 9.45 24.32 10.11
C LEU A 253 10.33 24.92 9.01
N VAL A 254 10.96 26.06 9.28
CA VAL A 254 12.11 26.52 8.50
C VAL A 254 13.30 25.80 9.11
N ARG A 255 13.75 24.72 8.47
CA ARG A 255 15.02 24.08 8.82
C ARG A 255 16.14 25.10 8.66
N VAL A 256 16.79 25.45 9.76
CA VAL A 256 18.15 26.00 9.73
C VAL A 256 19.05 24.85 9.31
N ARG A 257 19.67 24.94 8.13
CA ARG A 257 20.76 24.05 7.73
C ARG A 257 21.96 24.41 8.60
N GLY A 258 22.36 23.47 9.47
CA GLY A 258 23.72 23.39 10.00
C GLY A 258 24.60 22.62 9.04
#